data_AF-A0A9E3MCZ4-F1
#
_entry.id   AF-A0A9E3MCZ4-F1
#
_cell.length_a   1.000
_cell.length_b   1.000
_cell.length_c   1.000
_cell.angle_alpha   90.00
_cell.angle_beta   90.00
_cell.angle_gamma   90.00
#
_symmetry.space_group_name_H-M   'P 1'
#
loop_
_entity.id
_entity.type
_entity.pdbx_description
1 polymer ?
#
loop_
_entity_poly.entity_id
_entity_poly.type
_entity_poly.pdbx_seq_one_letter_code
_entity_poly.pdbx_strand_id
1 'polypeptide(L)' 'MQNDIKNAAFTQIIKAMQRDAEDIMTSVDLAAADIGEGRRNGAVGALAPLDTHLERMASLLAAVRAMHRIEPF' A
#
# COMPACT_ATOMS: atom_id res chain seq x y z
N MET A 1 -8.73 -27.39 5.28
CA MET A 1 -7.26 -27.30 5.17
C MET A 1 -6.81 -26.40 4.02
N GLN A 2 -7.12 -26.68 2.75
CA GLN A 2 -6.71 -25.81 1.62
C GLN A 2 -7.34 -24.41 1.66
N ASN A 3 -8.64 -24.31 1.99
CA ASN A 3 -9.32 -23.03 2.19
C ASN A 3 -8.75 -22.21 3.35
N ASP A 4 -8.30 -22.87 4.42
CA ASP A 4 -7.73 -22.20 5.60
C ASP A 4 -6.37 -21.56 5.29
N ILE A 5 -5.53 -22.28 4.52
CA ILE A 5 -4.24 -21.77 4.04
C ILE A 5 -4.44 -20.57 3.10
N LYS A 6 -5.43 -20.65 2.20
CA LYS A 6 -5.77 -19.56 1.27
C LYS A 6 -6.28 -18.31 2.02
N ASN A 7 -7.15 -18.49 3.01
CA ASN A 7 -7.64 -17.40 3.85
C ASN A 7 -6.52 -16.77 4.67
N ALA A 8 -5.58 -17.58 5.19
CA ALA A 8 -4.39 -17.08 5.86
C ALA A 8 -3.51 -16.25 4.92
N ALA A 9 -3.28 -16.72 3.69
CA ALA A 9 -2.50 -16.00 2.68
C ALA A 9 -3.15 -14.66 2.31
N PHE A 10 -4.46 -14.62 2.03
CA PHE A 10 -5.17 -13.37 1.76
C PHE A 10 -5.13 -12.41 2.94
N THR A 11 -5.25 -12.92 4.16
CA THR A 11 -5.15 -12.10 5.37
C THR A 11 -3.78 -11.41 5.47
N GLN A 12 -2.69 -12.11 5.16
CA GLN A 12 -1.35 -11.51 5.18
C GLN A 12 -1.18 -10.46 4.08
N ILE A 13 -1.71 -10.72 2.88
CA ILE A 13 -1.68 -9.74 1.78
C ILE A 13 -2.44 -8.47 2.16
N ILE A 14 -3.64 -8.61 2.73
CA ILE A 14 -4.46 -7.47 3.18
C ILE A 14 -3.70 -6.66 4.24
N LYS A 15 -3.07 -7.32 5.22
CA LYS A 15 -2.26 -6.64 6.24
C LYS A 15 -1.09 -5.87 5.64
N ALA A 16 -0.42 -6.43 4.64
CA ALA A 16 0.66 -5.73 3.93
C ALA A 16 0.12 -4.48 3.21
N MET A 17 -1.02 -4.60 2.50
CA MET A 17 -1.66 -3.46 1.82
C MET A 17 -2.11 -2.38 2.81
N GLN A 18 -2.63 -2.77 3.99
CA GLN A 18 -3.02 -1.82 5.04
C GLN A 18 -1.83 -1.02 5.55
N ARG A 19 -0.68 -1.67 5.74
CA ARG A 19 0.55 -0.99 6.15
C ARG A 19 1.05 -0.02 5.09
N ASP A 20 1.10 -0.44 3.82
CA ASP A 20 1.50 0.47 2.74
C ASP A 20 0.54 1.67 2.62
N ALA A 21 -0.76 1.47 2.86
CA ALA A 21 -1.73 2.56 2.88
C ALA A 21 -1.52 3.54 4.04
N GLU A 22 -1.19 3.05 5.24
CA GLU A 22 -0.83 3.87 6.40
C GLU A 22 0.43 4.71 6.15
N ASP A 23 1.45 4.10 5.55
CA ASP A 23 2.68 4.80 5.16
C ASP A 23 2.39 5.92 4.13
N ILE A 24 1.55 5.64 3.13
CA ILE A 24 1.09 6.64 2.14
C ILE A 24 0.36 7.80 2.82
N MET A 25 -0.57 7.51 3.72
CA MET A 25 -1.33 8.55 4.44
C MET A 25 -0.39 9.43 5.26
N THR A 26 0.58 8.83 5.95
CA THR A 26 1.58 9.56 6.74
C THR A 26 2.41 10.51 5.88
N SER A 27 2.87 10.05 4.71
CA SER A 27 3.60 10.90 3.75
C SER A 27 2.76 12.05 3.21
N VAL A 28 1.49 11.80 2.91
CA VAL A 28 0.55 12.84 2.44
C VAL A 28 0.28 13.89 3.53
N ASP A 29 0.07 13.46 4.77
CA ASP A 29 -0.15 14.35 5.90
C ASP A 29 1.08 15.23 6.17
N LEU A 30 2.28 14.66 6.10
CA LEU A 30 3.53 15.41 6.23
C LEU A 30 3.67 16.44 5.10
N ALA A 31 3.38 16.05 3.87
CA ALA A 31 3.41 16.97 2.73
C ALA A 31 2.39 18.11 2.87
N ALA A 32 1.19 17.82 3.36
CA ALA A 32 0.16 18.81 3.62
C ALA A 32 0.60 19.82 4.69
N ALA A 33 1.22 19.34 5.78
CA ALA A 33 1.79 20.21 6.81
C ALA A 33 2.89 21.12 6.24
N ASP A 34 3.82 20.57 5.46
CA ASP A 34 4.89 21.35 4.82
C ASP A 34 4.36 22.40 3.85
N ILE A 35 3.30 22.10 3.10
CA ILE A 35 2.62 23.08 2.24
C ILE A 35 2.00 24.20 3.08
N GLY A 36 1.32 23.86 4.17
CA GLY A 36 0.71 24.83 5.08
C GLY A 36 1.72 25.82 5.68
N GLU A 37 2.97 25.39 5.85
CA GLU A 37 4.07 26.20 6.37
C GLU A 37 4.94 26.85 5.27
N GLY A 38 4.57 26.71 3.99
CA GLY A 38 5.31 27.28 2.86
C GLY A 38 6.61 26.54 2.49
N ARG A 39 6.89 25.39 3.11
CA ARG A 39 8.06 24.54 2.85
C ARG A 39 7.84 23.63 1.63
N ARG A 40 7.78 24.22 0.44
CA ARG A 40 7.51 23.46 -0.80
C ARG A 40 8.47 22.28 -1.05
N ASN A 41 9.77 22.46 -0.77
CA ASN A 41 10.75 21.39 -0.93
C ASN A 41 10.58 20.26 0.10
N GLY A 42 10.13 20.60 1.32
CA GLY A 42 9.78 19.60 2.33
C GLY A 42 8.62 18.74 1.85
N ALA A 43 7.57 19.38 1.33
CA ALA A 43 6.42 18.68 0.79
C ALA A 43 6.78 17.73 -0.36
N VAL A 44 7.64 18.16 -1.29
CA VAL A 44 8.14 17.27 -2.36
C VAL A 44 8.94 16.10 -1.78
N GLY A 45 9.80 16.34 -0.79
CA GLY A 45 10.56 15.29 -0.12
C GLY A 45 9.66 14.27 0.60
N ALA A 46 8.60 14.73 1.25
CA ALA A 46 7.62 13.88 1.92
C ALA A 46 6.84 12.96 0.96
N LEU A 47 6.60 13.43 -0.28
CA LEU A 47 5.92 12.66 -1.32
C LEU A 47 6.85 11.75 -2.14
N ALA A 48 8.17 11.99 -2.12
CA ALA A 48 9.15 11.19 -2.86
C ALA A 48 9.08 9.66 -2.62
N PRO A 49 8.85 9.14 -1.39
CA PRO A 49 8.75 7.70 -1.19
C PRO A 49 7.43 7.07 -1.67
N LEU A 50 6.41 7.86 -2.04
CA LEU A 50 5.09 7.33 -2.42
C LEU A 50 5.14 6.35 -3.58
N ASP A 51 6.03 6.57 -4.55
CA ASP A 51 6.16 5.68 -5.72
C ASP A 51 6.40 4.23 -5.28
N THR A 52 7.29 4.01 -4.30
CA THR A 52 7.59 2.67 -3.79
C THR A 52 6.37 2.01 -3.14
N HIS A 53 5.61 2.76 -2.33
CA HIS A 53 4.42 2.21 -1.68
C HIS A 53 3.31 1.90 -2.69
N LEU A 54 3.10 2.78 -3.67
CA LEU A 54 2.13 2.58 -4.73
C LEU A 54 2.46 1.37 -5.61
N GLU A 55 3.74 1.18 -5.96
CA GLU A 55 4.21 0.01 -6.71
C GLU A 55 4.00 -1.30 -5.93
N ARG A 56 4.27 -1.29 -4.62
CA ARG A 56 4.03 -2.46 -3.75
C ARG A 56 2.55 -2.80 -3.66
N MET A 57 1.68 -1.81 -3.46
CA MET A 57 0.23 -2.02 -3.44
C MET A 57 -0.28 -2.57 -4.78
N ALA A 58 0.19 -2.04 -5.90
CA ALA A 58 -0.17 -2.54 -7.23
C ALA A 58 0.25 -4.01 -7.42
N SER A 59 1.45 -4.37 -6.95
CA SER A 59 1.97 -5.73 -6.99
C SER A 59 1.15 -6.70 -6.13
N LEU A 60 0.77 -6.30 -4.93
CA LEU A 60 -0.09 -7.09 -4.04
C LEU A 60 -1.50 -7.29 -4.65
N LEU A 61 -2.08 -6.24 -5.24
CA LEU A 61 -3.36 -6.35 -5.94
C LEU A 61 -3.29 -7.32 -7.13
N ALA A 62 -2.20 -7.27 -7.91
CA ALA A 62 -1.97 -8.21 -8.99
C ALA A 62 -1.87 -9.66 -8.48
N ALA A 63 -1.19 -9.89 -7.36
CA ALA A 63 -1.09 -11.20 -6.73
C ALA A 63 -2.45 -11.75 -6.28
N VAL A 64 -3.29 -10.93 -5.63
CA VAL A 64 -4.66 -11.33 -5.24
C VAL A 64 -5.47 -11.72 -6.46
N ARG A 65 -5.43 -10.91 -7.52
CA ARG A 65 -6.14 -11.19 -8.78
C ARG A 65 -5.66 -12.49 -9.42
N ALA A 66 -4.35 -12.77 -9.40
CA ALA A 66 -3.79 -14.00 -9.93
C ALA A 66 -4.24 -15.23 -9.12
N MET A 67 -4.19 -15.14 -7.79
CA MET A 67 -4.66 -16.21 -6.90
C MET A 67 -6.14 -16.56 -7.13
N HIS A 68 -7.00 -15.56 -7.32
CA HIS A 68 -8.41 -15.80 -7.66
C HIS A 68 -8.64 -16.41 -9.04
N ARG A 69 -7.76 -16.16 -10.02
CA ARG A 69 -7.90 -16.78 -11.35
C ARG A 69 -7.51 -18.25 -11.37
N ILE A 70 -6.47 -18.61 -10.62
CA ILE A 70 -5.95 -19.99 -10.58
C ILE A 70 -6.89 -20.89 -9.78
N GLU A 71 -7.46 -20.38 -8.70
CA GLU A 71 -8.50 -21.06 -7.93
C GLU A 71 -9.70 -20.12 -7.72
N PRO A 72 -10.64 -20.08 -8.68
CA PRO A 72 -11.96 -19.52 -8.46
C PRO A 72 -12.67 -20.37 -7.39
N PHE A 73 -13.48 -19.72 -6.54
CA PHE A 73 -14.16 -20.36 -5.42
C PHE A 73 -15.08 -21.51 -5.84
#